data_AF-A0A3C0CSS0-F1
#
_entry.id   AF-A0A3C0CSS0-F1
#
_cell.length_a   1.000
_cell.length_b   1.000
_cell.length_c   1.000
_cell.angle_alpha   90.00
_cell.angle_beta   90.00
_cell.angle_gamma   90.00
#
_symmetry.space_group_name_H-M   'P 1'
#
loop_
_entity.id
_entity.type
_entity.pdbx_description
1 polymer ?
#
loop_
_entity_poly.entity_id
_entity_poly.type
_entity_poly.pdbx_seq_one_letter_code
_entity_poly.pdbx_strand_id
1 'polypeptide(L)'
;AVTGEGIKELIYHLGDELSRMAKEAPAPEPSAQVLRISPESYDPRHFEIERVDEHEFVVKGRGIERSAAMTDMSNEDAVRRFHRRIERLGIIDALKAAGVEDGDTV
;
A
#
# COMPACT_ATOMS: atom_id res chain seq x y z
N ALA A 1 -17.50 0.31 43.54
CA ALA A 1 -18.12 0.98 42.37
C ALA A 1 -19.57 1.31 42.68
N VAL A 2 -19.83 2.45 43.33
CA VAL A 2 -21.19 2.98 43.59
C VAL A 2 -21.22 4.53 43.52
N THR A 3 -20.11 5.24 43.77
CA THR A 3 -20.07 6.73 43.79
C THR A 3 -19.31 7.39 42.63
N GLY A 4 -18.59 6.63 41.79
CA GLY A 4 -17.78 7.18 40.68
C GLY A 4 -16.55 8.01 41.11
N GLU A 5 -16.34 8.14 42.41
CA GLU A 5 -15.23 8.86 43.05
C GLU A 5 -13.89 8.16 42.74
N GLY A 6 -12.87 8.92 42.33
CA GLY A 6 -11.54 8.39 42.03
C GLY A 6 -11.34 7.88 40.59
N ILE A 7 -12.40 7.74 39.80
CA ILE A 7 -12.30 7.24 38.42
C ILE A 7 -11.66 8.28 37.51
N LYS A 8 -11.98 9.57 37.69
CA LYS A 8 -11.40 10.64 36.88
C LYS A 8 -9.91 10.77 37.15
N GLU A 9 -9.53 10.72 38.41
CA GLU A 9 -8.15 10.78 38.88
C GLU A 9 -7.32 9.61 38.33
N LEU A 10 -7.90 8.41 38.28
CA LEU A 10 -7.27 7.24 37.67
C LEU A 10 -7.10 7.39 36.14
N ILE A 11 -8.10 7.95 35.44
CA ILE A 11 -8.02 8.22 34.01
C ILE A 11 -6.92 9.26 33.70
N TYR A 12 -6.84 10.33 34.50
CA TYR A 12 -5.80 11.35 34.33
C TYR A 12 -4.41 10.78 34.60
N HIS A 13 -4.25 9.98 35.66
CA HIS A 13 -2.96 9.34 35.96
C HIS A 13 -2.52 8.39 34.85
N LEU A 14 -3.43 7.58 34.31
CA LEU A 14 -3.13 6.68 33.18
C LEU A 14 -2.76 7.46 31.91
N GLY A 15 -3.44 8.58 31.65
CA GLY A 15 -3.12 9.47 30.52
C GLY A 15 -1.73 10.10 30.61
N ASP A 16 -1.33 10.52 31.82
CA ASP A 16 0.00 11.08 32.07
C ASP A 16 1.10 10.01 31.92
N GLU A 17 0.86 8.80 32.40
CA GLU A 17 1.79 7.68 32.30
C GLU A 17 2.00 7.26 30.84
N LEU A 18 0.91 7.13 30.07
CA LEU A 18 0.98 6.84 28.63
C LEU A 18 1.70 7.94 27.85
N SER A 19 1.46 9.21 28.20
CA SER A 19 2.12 10.35 27.56
C SER A 19 3.62 10.39 27.85
N ARG A 20 4.04 9.93 29.03
CA ARG A 20 5.46 9.81 29.39
C ARG A 20 6.13 8.69 28.59
N MET A 21 5.51 7.52 28.54
CA MET A 21 6.01 6.38 27.75
C MET A 21 6.12 6.71 26.26
N ALA A 22 5.14 7.44 25.71
CA ALA A 22 5.16 7.86 24.30
C ALA A 22 6.33 8.81 23.94
N LYS A 23 6.86 9.57 24.91
CA LYS A 23 8.01 10.46 24.71
C LYS A 23 9.36 9.74 24.76
N GLU A 24 9.41 8.61 25.46
CA GLU A 24 10.61 7.77 25.62
C GLU A 24 10.69 6.65 24.57
N ALA A 25 9.59 6.40 23.86
CA ALA A 25 9.55 5.42 22.77
C ALA A 25 10.49 5.85 21.63
N PRO A 26 11.34 4.95 21.12
CA PRO A 26 12.11 5.22 19.91
C PRO A 26 11.17 5.55 18.76
N ALA A 27 11.59 6.46 17.88
CA ALA A 27 10.84 6.78 16.67
C ALA A 27 10.50 5.47 15.95
N PRO A 28 9.23 5.26 15.53
CA PRO A 28 8.90 4.08 14.75
C PRO A 28 9.85 4.03 13.56
N GLU A 29 10.56 2.91 13.39
CA GLU A 29 11.28 2.66 12.16
C GLU A 29 10.31 2.90 11.00
N PRO A 30 10.75 3.45 9.85
CA PRO A 30 9.88 3.67 8.71
C PRO A 30 9.38 2.31 8.21
N SER A 31 8.33 1.80 8.85
CA SER A 31 7.52 0.72 8.33
C SER A 31 6.95 1.29 7.04
N ALA A 32 7.24 0.62 5.92
CA ALA A 32 6.62 0.88 4.63
C ALA A 32 5.17 1.33 4.86
N GLN A 33 4.85 2.57 4.46
CA GLN A 33 3.61 3.25 4.83
C GLN A 33 2.43 2.30 4.61
N VAL A 34 1.86 1.76 5.69
CA VAL A 34 0.68 0.91 5.58
C VAL A 34 -0.51 1.84 5.36
N LEU A 35 -0.76 2.14 4.08
CA LEU A 35 -1.89 2.92 3.63
C LEU A 35 -3.18 2.20 4.06
N ARG A 36 -3.85 2.69 5.10
CA ARG A 36 -5.20 2.26 5.48
C ARG A 36 -6.20 2.81 4.46
N ILE A 37 -6.46 2.06 3.40
CA ILE A 37 -7.42 2.44 2.35
C ILE A 37 -8.84 2.04 2.78
N SER A 38 -9.68 3.03 3.08
CA SER A 38 -11.14 2.88 3.25
C SER A 38 -11.76 2.29 1.98
N PRO A 39 -12.81 1.45 2.03
CA PRO A 39 -13.44 0.85 0.85
C PRO A 39 -13.88 1.83 -0.25
N GLU A 40 -14.10 3.09 0.10
CA GLU A 40 -14.52 4.16 -0.82
C GLU A 40 -13.37 4.75 -1.68
N SER A 41 -12.11 4.44 -1.36
CA SER A 41 -10.93 5.02 -2.03
C SER A 41 -10.26 4.08 -3.04
N TYR A 42 -10.99 3.12 -3.62
CA TYR A 42 -10.44 2.26 -4.65
C TYR A 42 -10.48 2.95 -6.02
N ASP A 43 -9.45 3.74 -6.33
CA ASP A 43 -9.16 4.10 -7.70
C ASP A 43 -8.26 3.03 -8.33
N PRO A 44 -8.73 2.25 -9.33
CA PRO A 44 -7.89 1.28 -10.04
C PRO A 44 -6.75 1.93 -10.82
N ARG A 45 -6.72 3.26 -10.96
CA ARG A 45 -5.64 4.04 -11.57
C ARG A 45 -4.56 4.47 -10.58
N HIS A 46 -4.76 4.24 -9.28
CA HIS A 46 -3.73 4.54 -8.29
C HIS A 46 -2.71 3.40 -8.21
N PHE A 47 -1.48 3.69 -8.64
CA PHE A 47 -0.35 2.77 -8.61
C PHE A 47 0.96 3.55 -8.46
N GLU A 48 1.98 2.86 -7.98
CA GLU A 48 3.36 3.34 -7.85
C GLU A 48 4.30 2.36 -8.57
N ILE A 49 5.37 2.87 -9.17
CA ILE A 49 6.40 2.05 -9.84
C ILE A 49 7.70 2.28 -9.08
N GLU A 50 8.31 1.20 -8.63
CA GLU A 50 9.58 1.19 -7.92
C GLU A 50 10.59 0.38 -8.73
N ARG A 51 11.77 0.95 -8.99
CA ARG A 51 12.88 0.20 -9.59
C ARG A 51 13.64 -0.49 -8.45
N VAL A 52 13.65 -1.82 -8.47
CA VAL A 52 14.28 -2.64 -7.43
C VAL A 52 15.71 -3.04 -7.83
N ASP A 53 15.95 -3.24 -9.13
CA ASP A 53 17.28 -3.52 -9.69
C ASP A 53 17.46 -2.88 -11.09
N GLU A 54 18.61 -3.08 -11.73
CA GLU A 54 18.92 -2.52 -13.05
C GLU A 54 17.91 -2.93 -14.12
N HIS A 55 17.39 -4.16 -14.03
CA HIS A 55 16.41 -4.74 -14.97
C HIS A 55 15.14 -5.25 -14.27
N GLU A 56 14.86 -4.79 -13.04
CA GLU A 56 13.71 -5.24 -12.25
C GLU A 56 12.89 -4.07 -11.70
N PHE A 57 11.60 -4.07 -12.03
CA PHE A 57 10.64 -3.05 -11.62
C PHE A 57 9.47 -3.72 -10.92
N VAL A 58 8.91 -3.03 -9.93
CA VAL A 58 7.74 -3.49 -9.18
C VAL A 58 6.65 -2.44 -9.28
N VAL A 59 5.47 -2.85 -9.75
CA VAL A 59 4.27 -2.01 -9.78
C VAL A 59 3.39 -2.33 -8.58
N LYS A 60 3.26 -1.39 -7.65
CA LYS A 60 2.43 -1.52 -6.46
C LYS A 60 1.11 -0.81 -6.68
N GLY A 61 0.01 -1.46 -6.29
CA GLY A 61 -1.29 -0.84 -6.41
C GLY A 61 -2.41 -1.85 -6.29
N ARG A 62 -3.37 -1.57 -5.42
CA ARG A 62 -4.51 -2.47 -5.15
C ARG A 62 -5.30 -2.81 -6.42
N GLY A 63 -5.31 -1.92 -7.41
CA GLY A 63 -5.99 -2.13 -8.70
C GLY A 63 -5.30 -3.16 -9.58
N ILE A 64 -3.99 -2.99 -9.74
CA ILE A 64 -3.15 -3.86 -10.56
C ILE A 64 -2.97 -5.23 -9.89
N GLU A 65 -2.70 -5.26 -8.58
CA GLU A 65 -2.52 -6.48 -7.80
C GLU A 65 -3.76 -7.38 -7.85
N ARG A 66 -4.95 -6.80 -7.65
CA ARG A 66 -6.20 -7.56 -7.77
C ARG A 66 -6.43 -8.05 -9.19
N SER A 67 -6.17 -7.21 -10.18
CA SER A 67 -6.33 -7.60 -11.59
C SER A 67 -5.39 -8.74 -11.95
N ALA A 68 -4.15 -8.71 -11.48
CA ALA A 68 -3.17 -9.77 -11.67
C ALA A 68 -3.60 -11.06 -10.94
N ALA A 69 -3.98 -10.97 -9.66
CA ALA A 69 -4.42 -12.11 -8.87
C ALA A 69 -5.69 -12.80 -9.42
N MET A 70 -6.57 -12.04 -10.09
CA MET A 70 -7.77 -12.58 -10.74
C MET A 70 -7.54 -13.03 -12.19
N THR A 71 -6.32 -12.86 -12.73
CA THR A 71 -5.99 -13.26 -14.09
C THR A 71 -5.32 -14.64 -14.06
N ASP A 72 -5.85 -15.56 -14.86
CA ASP A 72 -5.19 -16.83 -15.13
C ASP A 72 -3.99 -16.60 -16.07
N MET A 73 -2.78 -16.62 -15.52
CA MET A 73 -1.54 -16.37 -16.27
C MET A 73 -1.17 -17.52 -17.21
N SER A 74 -1.78 -18.70 -17.07
CA SER A 74 -1.57 -19.83 -18.00
C SER A 74 -2.37 -19.70 -19.29
N ASN A 75 -3.36 -18.81 -19.31
CA ASN A 75 -4.24 -18.58 -20.44
C ASN A 75 -3.84 -17.31 -21.20
N GLU A 76 -3.30 -17.48 -22.42
CA GLU A 76 -2.85 -16.35 -23.23
C GLU A 76 -3.94 -15.31 -23.50
N ASP A 77 -5.21 -15.70 -23.65
CA ASP A 77 -6.31 -14.75 -23.84
C ASP A 77 -6.61 -13.94 -22.59
N ALA A 78 -6.43 -14.54 -21.41
CA ALA A 78 -6.54 -13.83 -20.14
C ALA A 78 -5.38 -12.83 -19.99
N VAL A 79 -4.15 -13.25 -20.31
CA VAL A 79 -2.97 -12.37 -20.32
C VAL A 79 -3.14 -11.21 -21.31
N ARG A 80 -3.61 -11.47 -22.53
CA ARG A 80 -3.90 -10.41 -23.52
C ARG A 80 -4.96 -9.43 -23.03
N ARG A 81 -6.00 -9.90 -22.33
CA ARG A 81 -7.03 -9.03 -21.73
C ARG A 81 -6.48 -8.22 -20.57
N PHE A 82 -5.60 -8.80 -19.75
CA PHE A 82 -4.91 -8.12 -18.67
C PHE A 82 -4.01 -7.00 -19.22
N HIS A 83 -3.19 -7.29 -20.23
CA HIS A 83 -2.35 -6.30 -20.91
C HIS A 83 -3.16 -5.10 -21.41
N ARG A 84 -4.28 -5.34 -22.14
CA ARG A 84 -5.17 -4.27 -22.61
C ARG A 84 -5.83 -3.47 -21.48
N ARG A 85 -5.99 -4.06 -20.29
CA ARG A 85 -6.54 -3.37 -19.12
C ARG A 85 -5.49 -2.44 -18.51
N ILE A 86 -4.26 -2.92 -18.31
CA ILE A 86 -3.19 -2.13 -17.69
C ILE A 86 -2.72 -0.99 -18.61
N GLU A 87 -2.76 -1.21 -19.93
CA GLU A 87 -2.56 -0.17 -20.94
C GLU A 87 -3.61 0.95 -20.81
N ARG A 88 -4.90 0.61 -20.70
CA ARG A 88 -5.99 1.59 -20.47
C ARG A 88 -5.91 2.31 -19.12
N LEU A 89 -5.22 1.75 -18.15
CA LEU A 89 -4.97 2.38 -16.86
C LEU A 89 -3.73 3.30 -16.89
N GLY A 90 -2.98 3.34 -17.99
CA GLY A 90 -1.77 4.15 -18.15
C GLY A 90 -0.52 3.55 -17.49
N ILE A 91 -0.59 2.30 -17.02
CA ILE A 91 0.53 1.63 -16.35
C ILE A 91 1.68 1.37 -17.32
N ILE A 92 1.37 0.96 -18.56
CA ILE A 92 2.37 0.73 -19.60
C ILE A 92 3.14 2.01 -19.94
N ASP A 93 2.42 3.14 -20.07
CA ASP A 93 3.05 4.42 -20.36
C ASP A 93 3.91 4.91 -19.19
N ALA A 94 3.47 4.67 -17.95
CA ALA A 94 4.23 4.98 -16.75
C ALA A 94 5.49 4.12 -16.63
N LEU A 95 5.44 2.83 -17.01
CA LEU A 95 6.62 1.95 -17.05
C LEU A 95 7.64 2.43 -18.09
N LYS A 96 7.18 2.82 -19.29
CA LYS A 96 8.05 3.42 -20.31
C LYS A 96 8.68 4.72 -19.82
N ALA A 97 7.92 5.57 -19.13
CA ALA A 97 8.44 6.80 -18.54
C ALA A 97 9.44 6.53 -17.40
N ALA A 98 9.31 5.40 -16.70
CA ALA A 98 10.25 4.94 -15.69
C ALA A 98 11.53 4.31 -16.29
N GLY A 99 11.59 4.12 -17.61
CA GLY A 99 12.76 3.63 -18.32
C GLY A 99 12.81 2.11 -18.49
N VAL A 100 11.68 1.41 -18.44
CA VAL A 100 11.60 -0.03 -18.74
C VAL A 100 11.91 -0.28 -20.21
N GLU A 101 12.81 -1.23 -20.48
CA GLU A 101 13.21 -1.69 -21.80
C GLU A 101 12.70 -3.11 -22.11
N ASP A 102 12.71 -3.48 -23.39
CA ASP A 102 12.32 -4.82 -23.83
C ASP A 102 13.31 -5.86 -23.26
N GLY A 103 12.84 -6.70 -22.34
CA GLY A 103 13.64 -7.72 -21.67
C GLY A 103 13.74 -7.54 -20.15
N ASP A 104 13.32 -6.38 -19.63
CA ASP A 104 13.23 -6.14 -18.19
C ASP A 104 12.09 -6.97 -17.54
N THR A 105 12.29 -7.28 -16.26
CA THR A 105 11.31 -8.00 -15.44
C THR A 105 10.43 -7.00 -14.69
N VAL A 106 9.10 -7.21 -14.76
CA VAL A 106 8.05 -6.36 -14.18
C VAL A 106 6.97 -7.19 -13.50
#